data_AF-A0A976E2T1-F1
#
_entry.id   AF-A0A976E2T1-F1
#
_cell.length_a   1.000
_cell.length_b   1.000
_cell.length_c   1.000
_cell.angle_alpha   90.00
_cell.angle_beta   90.00
_cell.angle_gamma   90.00
#
_symmetry.space_group_name_H-M   'P 1'
#
loop_
_entity.id
_entity.type
_entity.pdbx_description
1 polymer ?
#
loop_
_entity_poly.entity_id
_entity_poly.type
_entity_poly.pdbx_seq_one_letter_code
_entity_poly.pdbx_strand_id
1 'polypeptide(L)'
;MEIKVLDHVRQTSTYSDGQVIHDLLLPLLKQGQDVSLSFAGVNALPSAFVNSALVQLVQHLPITDIKEHLQIHDSTRQINQLIKERFAFVEEKMH
;
A
#
# COMPACT_ATOMS: atom_id res chain seq x y z
N MET A 1 0.64 -8.56 -11.84
CA MET A 1 1.51 -9.35 -10.92
C MET A 1 0.87 -9.38 -9.54
N GLU A 2 0.92 -10.49 -8.80
CA GLU A 2 0.37 -10.56 -7.42
C GLU A 2 1.49 -10.49 -6.38
N ILE A 3 1.29 -9.72 -5.32
CA ILE A 3 2.12 -9.66 -4.11
C ILE A 3 1.24 -9.95 -2.91
N LYS A 4 1.60 -10.98 -2.13
CA LYS A 4 0.92 -11.29 -0.86
C LYS A 4 1.73 -10.73 0.28
N VAL A 5 1.13 -9.87 1.10
CA VAL A 5 1.85 -9.17 2.17
C VAL A 5 2.58 -10.16 3.10
N LEU A 6 1.91 -11.23 3.52
CA LEU A 6 2.46 -12.20 4.47
C LEU A 6 3.53 -13.14 3.88
N ASP A 7 3.74 -13.13 2.56
CA ASP A 7 4.87 -13.86 1.95
C ASP A 7 6.19 -13.10 2.12
N HIS A 8 6.14 -11.79 2.36
CA HIS A 8 7.30 -10.91 2.44
C HIS A 8 7.58 -10.37 3.83
N VAL A 9 6.55 -10.28 4.69
CA VAL A 9 6.70 -9.84 6.07
C VAL A 9 6.08 -10.83 7.04
N ARG A 10 6.74 -11.04 8.18
CA ARG A 10 6.23 -11.93 9.24
C ARG A 10 5.04 -11.35 9.98
N GLN A 11 4.90 -10.03 9.95
CA GLN A 11 3.85 -9.27 10.60
C GLN A 11 3.67 -7.93 9.88
N THR A 12 2.61 -7.21 10.21
CA THR A 12 2.26 -5.94 9.56
C THR A 12 2.16 -4.79 10.57
N SER A 13 2.88 -4.89 11.68
CA SER A 13 2.66 -4.04 12.87
C SER A 13 3.59 -2.82 12.93
N THR A 14 4.59 -2.73 12.05
CA THR A 14 5.62 -1.69 12.11
C THR A 14 5.78 -0.92 10.80
N TYR A 15 6.48 0.21 10.89
CA TYR A 15 6.90 0.98 9.73
C TYR A 15 7.90 0.22 8.85
N SER A 16 8.83 -0.53 9.46
CA SER A 16 9.79 -1.34 8.71
C SER A 16 9.11 -2.47 7.93
N ASP A 17 8.04 -3.06 8.46
CA ASP A 17 7.27 -4.05 7.72
C ASP A 17 6.62 -3.42 6.47
N GLY A 18 6.06 -2.22 6.61
CA GLY A 18 5.48 -1.51 5.46
C GLY A 18 6.54 -1.10 4.43
N GLN A 19 7.74 -0.72 4.88
CA GLN A 19 8.84 -0.37 3.97
C GLN A 19 9.23 -1.52 3.05
N VAL A 20 9.21 -2.77 3.54
CA VAL A 20 9.47 -3.95 2.70
C VAL A 20 8.47 -4.04 1.54
N ILE A 21 7.19 -3.80 1.81
CA ILE A 21 6.15 -3.82 0.78
C ILE A 21 6.32 -2.64 -0.19
N HIS A 22 6.65 -1.45 0.30
CA HIS A 22 6.94 -0.30 -0.54
C HIS A 22 8.06 -0.58 -1.55
N ASP A 23 9.16 -1.16 -1.08
CA ASP A 23 10.34 -1.42 -1.91
C ASP A 23 10.08 -2.47 -2.99
N LEU A 24 9.09 -3.35 -2.78
CA LEU A 24 8.59 -4.27 -3.80
C LEU A 24 7.67 -3.57 -4.81
N LEU A 25 6.76 -2.71 -4.33
CA LEU A 25 5.76 -2.03 -5.17
C LEU A 25 6.39 -0.97 -6.08
N LEU A 26 7.23 -0.11 -5.51
CA LEU A 26 7.73 1.08 -6.19
C LEU A 26 8.38 0.82 -7.57
N PRO A 27 9.33 -0.12 -7.73
CA PRO A 27 9.95 -0.37 -9.03
C PRO A 27 8.96 -0.91 -10.06
N LEU A 28 7.97 -1.71 -9.64
CA LEU A 28 6.95 -2.28 -10.53
C LEU A 28 5.99 -1.19 -11.03
N LEU A 29 5.49 -0.37 -10.10
CA LEU A 29 4.58 0.74 -10.43
C LEU A 29 5.29 1.80 -11.28
N LYS A 30 6.58 2.08 -11.04
CA LYS A 30 7.39 2.97 -11.90
C LYS A 30 7.53 2.48 -13.34
N GLN A 31 7.38 1.17 -13.57
CA GLN A 31 7.41 0.58 -14.89
C GLN A 31 6.01 0.53 -15.55
N GLY A 32 4.99 1.09 -14.90
CA GLY A 32 3.60 1.04 -15.36
C GLY A 32 3.01 -0.37 -15.31
N GLN A 33 3.52 -1.24 -14.43
CA GLN A 33 3.00 -2.59 -14.28
C GLN A 33 1.81 -2.62 -13.33
N ASP A 34 0.79 -3.38 -13.71
CA ASP A 34 -0.35 -3.64 -12.84
C ASP A 34 0.02 -4.64 -11.73
N VAL A 35 -0.13 -4.19 -10.49
CA VAL A 35 0.19 -4.94 -9.27
C VAL A 35 -1.08 -5.14 -8.44
N SER A 36 -1.31 -6.38 -8.06
CA SER A 36 -2.37 -6.80 -7.16
C SER A 36 -1.76 -7.11 -5.80
N LEU A 37 -2.12 -6.34 -4.76
CA LEU A 37 -1.62 -6.49 -3.40
C LEU A 37 -2.68 -7.20 -2.54
N SER A 38 -2.39 -8.44 -2.16
CA SER A 38 -3.26 -9.25 -1.30
C SER A 38 -2.91 -9.06 0.17
N PHE A 39 -3.94 -8.78 0.97
CA PHE A 39 -3.89 -8.77 2.44
C PHE A 39 -4.44 -10.06 3.06
N ALA A 40 -4.47 -11.16 2.31
CA ALA A 40 -4.95 -12.45 2.80
C ALA A 40 -4.27 -12.84 4.12
N GLY A 41 -5.07 -13.15 5.15
CA GLY A 41 -4.58 -13.49 6.50
C GLY A 41 -4.22 -12.28 7.38
N VAL A 42 -4.34 -11.05 6.88
CA VAL A 42 -4.12 -9.82 7.66
C VAL A 42 -5.45 -9.28 8.18
N ASN A 43 -5.62 -9.28 9.49
CA ASN A 43 -6.86 -8.85 10.12
C ASN A 43 -6.92 -7.32 10.33
N ALA A 44 -5.78 -6.71 10.65
CA ALA A 44 -5.66 -5.29 10.93
C ALA A 44 -4.27 -4.76 10.57
N LEU A 45 -4.19 -3.45 10.35
CA LEU A 45 -2.96 -2.71 10.09
C LEU A 45 -2.91 -1.46 10.96
N PRO A 46 -1.75 -1.10 11.53
CA PRO A 46 -1.53 0.23 12.05
C PRO A 46 -1.31 1.23 10.91
N SER A 47 -1.62 2.49 11.16
CA SER A 47 -1.39 3.55 10.18
C SER A 47 0.09 3.71 9.80
N ALA A 48 1.02 3.31 10.67
CA ALA A 48 2.46 3.32 10.39
C ALA A 48 2.83 2.39 9.23
N PHE A 49 2.21 1.20 9.16
CA PHE A 49 2.40 0.25 8.06
C PHE A 49 1.84 0.83 6.75
N VAL A 50 0.59 1.31 6.77
CA VAL A 50 -0.05 1.89 5.58
C VAL A 50 0.73 3.09 5.06
N ASN A 51 1.22 3.94 5.97
CA ASN A 51 2.01 5.09 5.61
C ASN A 51 3.31 4.71 4.88
N SER A 52 4.02 3.73 5.42
CA SER A 52 5.29 3.31 4.84
C SER A 52 5.11 2.51 3.56
N ALA A 53 4.17 1.57 3.52
CA ALA A 53 3.92 0.73 2.35
C ALA A 53 3.31 1.47 1.16
N LEU A 54 2.31 2.32 1.42
CA LEU A 54 1.43 2.83 0.36
C LEU A 54 1.51 4.34 0.22
N VAL A 55 1.43 5.09 1.32
CA VAL A 55 1.39 6.55 1.25
C VAL A 55 2.72 7.12 0.76
N GLN A 56 3.86 6.55 1.15
CA GLN A 56 5.17 6.99 0.66
C GLN A 56 5.30 6.93 -0.87
N LEU A 57 4.55 6.05 -1.56
CA LEU A 57 4.59 5.96 -3.03
C LEU A 57 4.27 7.29 -3.70
N VAL A 58 3.43 8.14 -3.09
CA VAL A 58 3.05 9.46 -3.64
C VAL A 58 4.23 10.44 -3.73
N GLN A 59 5.33 10.18 -3.03
CA GLN A 59 6.56 10.97 -3.13
C GLN A 59 7.34 10.66 -4.42
N HIS A 60 6.98 9.58 -5.11
CA HIS A 60 7.70 9.07 -6.26
C HIS A 60 6.84 8.93 -7.51
N LEU A 61 5.52 8.83 -7.35
CA LEU A 61 4.55 8.60 -8.41
C LEU A 61 3.31 9.49 -8.19
N PRO A 62 2.68 9.98 -9.27
CA PRO A 62 1.35 10.58 -9.19
C PRO A 62 0.35 9.63 -8.54
N ILE A 63 -0.55 10.17 -7.72
CA ILE A 63 -1.58 9.35 -7.07
C ILE A 63 -2.53 8.69 -8.05
N THR A 64 -2.73 9.29 -9.23
CA THR A 64 -3.47 8.71 -10.35
C THR A 64 -2.85 7.40 -10.79
N ASP A 65 -1.54 7.38 -11.01
CA ASP A 65 -0.80 6.22 -11.51
C ASP A 65 -0.80 5.10 -10.46
N ILE A 66 -0.70 5.46 -9.18
CA ILE A 66 -0.84 4.50 -8.08
C ILE A 66 -2.24 3.88 -8.09
N LYS A 67 -3.31 4.69 -8.20
CA LYS A 67 -4.70 4.20 -8.20
C LYS A 67 -5.03 3.37 -9.44
N GLU A 68 -4.40 3.67 -10.58
CA GLU A 68 -4.57 2.93 -11.84
C GLU A 68 -3.89 1.56 -11.78
N HIS A 69 -2.62 1.53 -11.36
CA HIS A 69 -1.80 0.32 -11.43
C HIS A 69 -1.78 -0.54 -10.16
N LEU A 70 -2.21 -0.02 -9.01
CA LEU A 70 -2.26 -0.78 -7.76
C LEU A 70 -3.69 -1.19 -7.39
N GLN A 71 -3.96 -2.48 -7.44
CA GLN A 71 -5.21 -3.08 -6.95
C GLN A 71 -4.99 -3.72 -5.58
N ILE A 72 -5.96 -3.55 -4.67
CA ILE A 72 -5.90 -4.11 -3.30
C ILE A 72 -7.04 -5.10 -3.13
N HIS A 73 -6.74 -6.31 -2.65
CA HIS A 73 -7.73 -7.36 -2.41
C HIS A 73 -7.39 -8.21 -1.17
N ASP A 74 -8.30 -9.13 -0.85
CA ASP A 74 -8.26 -9.98 0.37
C ASP A 74 -8.07 -9.19 1.67
N SER A 75 -8.59 -7.96 1.69
CA SER A 75 -8.50 -7.03 2.80
C SER A 75 -9.82 -6.94 3.55
N THR A 76 -9.74 -6.65 4.85
CA THR A 76 -10.93 -6.38 5.65
C THR A 76 -11.50 -4.99 5.30
N ARG A 77 -12.78 -4.74 5.63
CA ARG A 77 -13.39 -3.41 5.48
C ARG A 77 -12.63 -2.32 6.23
N GLN A 78 -12.11 -2.65 7.41
CA GLN A 78 -11.32 -1.74 8.24
C GLN A 78 -9.99 -1.37 7.56
N ILE A 79 -9.29 -2.35 6.98
CA ILE A 79 -8.06 -2.10 6.22
C ILE A 79 -8.35 -1.21 5.01
N ASN A 80 -9.39 -1.52 4.24
CA ASN A 80 -9.79 -0.71 3.08
C ASN A 80 -10.13 0.73 3.47
N GLN A 81 -10.86 0.92 4.56
CA GLN A 81 -11.20 2.24 5.05
C GLN A 81 -9.95 3.01 5.47
N LEU A 82 -9.06 2.40 6.24
CA LEU A 82 -7.81 3.02 6.66
C LEU A 82 -6.97 3.44 5.45
N ILE A 83 -6.81 2.59 4.45
CA ILE A 83 -6.03 2.92 3.25
C ILE A 83 -6.62 4.13 2.54
N LYS A 84 -7.94 4.15 2.32
CA LYS A 84 -8.63 5.28 1.68
C LYS A 84 -8.46 6.58 2.47
N GLU A 85 -8.62 6.55 3.79
CA GLU A 85 -8.43 7.71 4.66
C GLU A 85 -7.01 8.28 4.58
N ARG A 86 -5.99 7.41 4.54
CA ARG A 86 -4.60 7.86 4.46
C ARG A 86 -4.26 8.46 3.09
N PHE A 87 -4.78 7.91 2.00
CA PHE A 87 -4.63 8.52 0.68
C PHE A 87 -5.37 9.86 0.59
N ALA A 88 -6.63 9.93 1.02
CA ALA A 88 -7.42 11.17 1.02
C ALA A 88 -6.73 12.29 1.83
N PHE A 89 -6.22 11.97 3.01
CA PHE A 89 -5.48 12.92 3.84
C PHE A 89 -4.25 13.51 3.14
N VAL A 90 -3.56 12.72 2.31
CA VAL A 90 -2.41 13.23 1.55
C VAL A 90 -2.86 14.02 0.33
N GLU A 91 -3.91 13.61 -0.37
CA GLU A 91 -4.49 14.38 -1.47
C GLU A 91 -4.90 15.79 -1.01
N GLU A 92 -5.55 15.90 0.15
CA GLU A 92 -5.96 17.18 0.74
C GLU A 92 -4.76 18.07 1.10
N LYS A 93 -3.63 17.49 1.52
CA LYS A 93 -2.42 18.26 1.90
C LYS A 93 -1.57 18.73 0.73
N MET A 94 -1.76 18.14 -0.45
CA MET A 94 -1.01 18.48 -1.66
C MET A 94 -1.73 19.51 -2.54
N HIS A 95 -2.94 19.93 -2.16
CA HIS A 95 -3.71 21.04 -2.73
C HIS A 95 -3.60 22.28 -1.84
#